data_AF-A0AAU1C651-F1
#
_entry.id   AF-A0AAU1C651-F1
#
_cell.length_a   1.000
_cell.length_b   1.000
_cell.length_c   1.000
_cell.angle_alpha   90.00
_cell.angle_beta   90.00
_cell.angle_gamma   90.00
#
_symmetry.space_group_name_H-M   'P 1'
#
loop_
_entity.id
_entity.type
_entity.pdbx_description
1 polymer ?
#
loop_
_entity_poly.entity_id
_entity_poly.type
_entity_poly.pdbx_seq_one_letter_code
_entity_poly.pdbx_strand_id
1 'polypeptide(L)'
;MKITPEHTGTCVSWSIPCTGTVTVRLAHADQHGVSYTCTDGYREYQPTSFALSLNDITAHWRRATPEETAEFERLYRPAPENWD
;
A
#
# COMPACT_ATOMS: atom_id res chain seq x y z
N MET A 1 -3.84 2.19 -12.74
CA MET A 1 -4.99 1.41 -12.22
C MET A 1 -5.76 2.30 -11.26
N LYS A 2 -7.10 2.28 -11.23
CA LYS A 2 -7.84 3.08 -10.24
C LYS A 2 -7.97 2.26 -8.96
N ILE A 3 -7.36 2.71 -7.87
CA ILE A 3 -7.54 2.08 -6.56
C ILE A 3 -8.94 2.42 -6.06
N THR A 4 -9.63 1.39 -5.57
CA THR A 4 -11.00 1.43 -5.07
C THR A 4 -11.09 0.53 -3.83
N PRO A 5 -12.16 0.64 -3.02
CA PRO A 5 -12.36 -0.23 -1.86
C PRO A 5 -12.27 -1.73 -2.15
N GLU A 6 -12.59 -2.17 -3.38
CA GLU A 6 -12.56 -3.59 -3.78
C GLU A 6 -11.14 -4.20 -3.82
N HIS A 7 -10.11 -3.35 -3.82
CA HIS A 7 -8.71 -3.78 -3.79
C HIS A 7 -8.19 -4.00 -2.36
N THR A 8 -9.01 -3.76 -1.35
CA THR A 8 -8.63 -3.96 0.06
C THR A 8 -8.20 -5.42 0.29
N GLY A 9 -7.08 -5.60 0.99
CA GLY A 9 -6.45 -6.89 1.23
C GLY A 9 -5.53 -7.38 0.11
N THR A 10 -5.52 -6.72 -1.06
CA THR A 10 -4.62 -7.07 -2.16
C THR A 10 -3.28 -6.36 -2.06
N CYS A 11 -2.22 -7.00 -2.58
CA CYS A 11 -0.91 -6.36 -2.69
C CYS A 11 -0.84 -5.47 -3.94
N VAL A 12 -0.29 -4.29 -3.76
CA VAL A 12 -0.06 -3.28 -4.79
C VAL A 12 1.41 -2.87 -4.79
N SER A 13 1.90 -2.52 -5.97
CA SER A 13 3.29 -2.15 -6.16
C SER A 13 3.43 -0.90 -7.01
N TRP A 14 4.46 -0.11 -6.74
CA TRP A 14 4.88 1.00 -7.58
C TRP A 14 6.40 1.14 -7.52
N SER A 15 6.96 1.83 -8.52
CA SER A 15 8.39 2.12 -8.57
C SER A 15 8.65 3.50 -8.01
N ILE A 16 9.58 3.58 -7.06
CA ILE A 16 10.12 4.82 -6.56
C ILE A 16 11.45 5.07 -7.29
N PRO A 17 11.65 6.24 -7.92
CA PRO A 17 12.94 6.59 -8.50
C PRO A 17 14.06 6.40 -7.46
N CYS A 18 15.15 5.76 -7.88
CA CYS A 18 16.35 5.50 -7.06
C CYS A 18 16.21 4.48 -5.92
N THR A 19 15.02 4.09 -5.50
CA THR A 19 14.78 3.11 -4.40
C THR A 19 14.26 1.76 -4.88
N GLY A 20 13.73 1.69 -6.11
CA GLY A 20 13.24 0.44 -6.71
C GLY A 20 11.74 0.27 -6.55
N THR A 21 11.27 -0.98 -6.64
CA THR A 21 9.84 -1.30 -6.53
C THR A 21 9.47 -1.57 -5.07
N VAL A 22 8.44 -0.89 -4.60
CA VAL A 22 7.84 -1.09 -3.28
C VAL A 22 6.55 -1.86 -3.45
N THR A 23 6.32 -2.85 -2.58
CA THR A 23 5.08 -3.64 -2.51
C THR A 23 4.49 -3.51 -1.12
N VAL A 24 3.18 -3.23 -1.04
CA VAL A 24 2.44 -3.11 0.22
C VAL A 24 1.08 -3.80 0.11
N ARG A 25 0.48 -4.16 1.24
CA ARG A 25 -0.90 -4.69 1.26
C ARG A 25 -1.89 -3.56 1.52
N LEU A 26 -2.84 -3.35 0.60
CA LEU A 26 -3.86 -2.31 0.76
C LEU A 26 -4.76 -2.62 1.95
N ALA A 27 -4.95 -1.66 2.86
CA ALA A 27 -5.80 -1.82 4.04
C ALA A 27 -7.14 -1.11 3.90
N HIS A 28 -7.16 0.06 3.24
CA HIS A 28 -8.36 0.82 2.95
C HIS A 28 -8.08 1.87 1.87
N ALA A 29 -9.08 2.23 1.06
CA ALA A 29 -8.98 3.35 0.14
C ALA A 29 -10.35 4.00 -0.08
N ASP A 30 -10.42 5.32 0.07
CA ASP A 30 -11.63 6.12 -0.16
C ASP A 30 -11.26 7.52 -0.70
N GLN A 31 -12.25 8.41 -0.80
CA GLN A 31 -12.03 9.78 -1.28
C GLN A 31 -11.09 10.62 -0.38
N HIS A 32 -10.91 10.22 0.88
CA HIS A 32 -10.10 10.93 1.88
C HIS A 32 -8.65 10.43 1.89
N GLY A 33 -8.36 9.25 1.36
CA GLY A 33 -6.98 8.77 1.23
C GLY A 33 -6.88 7.27 1.09
N VAL A 34 -5.65 6.79 1.30
CA VAL A 34 -5.31 5.37 1.22
C VAL A 34 -4.52 4.96 2.45
N SER A 35 -4.81 3.78 2.99
CA SER A 35 -3.97 3.15 4.00
C SER A 35 -3.49 1.78 3.52
N TYR A 36 -2.29 1.42 3.93
CA TYR A 36 -1.64 0.17 3.52
C TYR A 36 -0.75 -0.34 4.65
N THR A 37 -0.50 -1.64 4.62
CA THR A 37 0.36 -2.34 5.59
C THR A 37 1.68 -2.67 4.92
N CYS A 38 2.78 -2.30 5.58
CA CYS A 38 4.14 -2.56 5.15
C CYS A 38 4.61 -3.96 5.60
N THR A 39 5.80 -4.38 5.16
CA THR A 39 6.37 -5.68 5.52
C THR A 39 6.76 -5.79 6.99
N ASP A 40 6.95 -4.68 7.68
CA ASP A 40 7.19 -4.62 9.13
C ASP A 40 5.88 -4.63 9.96
N GLY A 41 4.73 -4.78 9.29
CA GLY A 41 3.42 -4.91 9.92
C GLY A 41 2.82 -3.59 10.36
N TYR A 42 3.51 -2.46 10.20
CA TYR A 42 2.96 -1.15 10.47
C TYR A 42 2.00 -0.72 9.35
N ARG A 43 0.97 0.02 9.76
CA ARG A 43 0.02 0.64 8.84
C ARG A 43 0.37 2.10 8.63
N GLU A 44 0.52 2.48 7.37
CA GLU A 44 0.64 3.88 6.97
C GLU A 44 -0.69 4.38 6.41
N TYR A 45 -0.89 5.69 6.51
CA TYR A 45 -2.03 6.39 5.91
C TYR A 45 -1.52 7.61 5.14
N GLN A 46 -1.91 7.68 3.87
CA GLN A 46 -1.61 8.80 2.99
C GLN A 46 -2.93 9.53 2.66
N PRO A 47 -3.15 10.72 3.24
CA PRO A 47 -4.37 11.48 3.02
C PRO A 47 -4.37 12.18 1.66
N THR A 48 -5.56 12.37 1.10
CA THR A 48 -5.77 13.37 0.04
C THR A 48 -5.67 14.78 0.62
N SER A 49 -5.46 15.76 -0.24
CA SER A 49 -5.42 17.17 0.14
C SER A 49 -5.99 18.05 -0.98
N PHE A 50 -6.07 19.37 -0.74
CA PHE A 50 -6.48 20.32 -1.77
C PHE A 50 -5.58 20.29 -3.02
N ALA A 51 -4.34 19.79 -2.89
CA ALA A 51 -3.35 19.74 -3.97
C ALA A 51 -3.10 18.32 -4.49
N LEU A 52 -3.67 17.28 -3.86
CA LEU A 52 -3.36 15.90 -4.17
C LEU A 52 -4.59 15.00 -4.01
N SER A 53 -5.09 14.47 -5.12
CA SER A 53 -6.21 13.53 -5.12
C SER A 53 -5.74 12.09 -4.89
N LEU A 54 -6.69 11.18 -4.60
CA LEU A 54 -6.40 9.74 -4.53
C LEU A 54 -5.83 9.21 -5.85
N ASN A 55 -6.30 9.72 -6.99
CA ASN A 55 -5.80 9.32 -8.29
C ASN A 55 -4.34 9.76 -8.48
N ASP A 56 -3.96 10.93 -7.96
CA ASP A 56 -2.56 11.40 -8.03
C ASP A 56 -1.65 10.54 -7.16
N ILE A 57 -2.08 10.23 -5.92
CA ILE A 57 -1.36 9.34 -5.00
C ILE A 57 -1.09 7.97 -5.64
N THR A 58 -2.12 7.42 -6.28
CA THR A 58 -2.12 6.04 -6.79
C THR A 58 -1.82 5.94 -8.29
N ALA A 59 -1.40 7.04 -8.93
CA ALA A 59 -1.27 7.13 -10.39
C ALA A 59 -0.35 6.06 -10.98
N HIS A 60 0.73 5.74 -10.26
CA HIS A 60 1.74 4.76 -10.67
C HIS A 60 1.57 3.38 -10.02
N TRP A 61 0.50 3.21 -9.25
CA TRP A 61 0.25 1.94 -8.58
C TRP A 61 -0.34 0.95 -9.57
N ARG A 62 0.09 -0.30 -9.40
CA ARG A 62 -0.46 -1.46 -10.08
C ARG A 62 -0.66 -2.58 -9.09
N ARG A 63 -1.43 -3.58 -9.48
CA ARG A 63 -1.48 -4.86 -8.75
C ARG A 63 -0.06 -5.46 -8.70
N ALA A 64 0.30 -5.97 -7.54
CA ALA A 64 1.54 -6.72 -7.38
C ALA A 64 1.49 -8.00 -8.24
N THR A 65 2.64 -8.41 -8.77
CA THR A 65 2.73 -9.73 -9.42
C THR A 65 2.66 -10.84 -8.35
N PRO A 66 2.43 -12.12 -8.74
CA PRO A 66 2.50 -13.23 -7.80
C PRO A 66 3.83 -13.33 -7.06
N GLU A 67 4.95 -13.02 -7.73
CA GLU A 67 6.30 -13.05 -7.16
C GLU A 67 6.48 -11.94 -6.13
N GLU A 68 6.04 -10.71 -6.44
CA GLU A 68 6.09 -9.58 -5.51
C GLU A 68 5.19 -9.82 -4.29
N THR A 69 4.03 -10.42 -4.50
CA THR A 69 3.12 -10.81 -3.42
C THR A 69 3.77 -11.87 -2.53
N ALA A 70 4.36 -12.91 -3.12
CA ALA A 70 5.06 -13.95 -2.36
C ALA A 70 6.25 -13.40 -1.57
N GLU A 71 7.01 -12.46 -2.15
CA GLU A 71 8.11 -11.79 -1.46
C GLU A 71 7.61 -10.92 -0.29
N PHE A 72 6.51 -10.18 -0.48
CA PHE A 72 5.85 -9.45 0.60
C PHE A 72 5.47 -10.39 1.75
N GLU A 73 4.78 -11.50 1.47
CA GLU A 73 4.40 -12.48 2.50
C GLU A 73 5.61 -13.09 3.22
N ARG A 74 6.69 -13.37 2.49
CA ARG A 74 7.93 -13.93 3.04
C ARG A 74 8.58 -12.97 4.02
N LEU A 75 8.59 -11.68 3.69
CA LEU A 75 9.19 -10.61 4.49
C LEU A 75 8.27 -10.11 5.61
N TYR A 76 6.95 -10.33 5.49
CA TYR A 76 5.97 -9.82 6.43
C TYR A 76 6.27 -10.27 7.87
N ARG A 77 6.26 -9.30 8.76
CA ARG A 77 6.36 -9.44 10.20
C ARG A 77 5.25 -8.63 10.83
N PRO A 78 4.36 -9.22 11.66
CA PRO A 78 3.36 -8.43 12.36
C PRO A 78 4.05 -7.42 13.28
N ALA A 79 3.52 -6.20 13.34
CA ALA A 79 3.97 -5.21 14.30
C ALA A 79 3.71 -5.72 15.73
N PRO A 80 4.59 -5.39 16.70
CA PRO A 80 4.36 -5.75 18.09
C PRO A 80 3.03 -5.17 18.58
N GLU A 81 2.25 -5.98 19.30
CA GLU A 81 1.06 -5.52 20.00
C GLU A 81 1.50 -4.68 21.21
N ASN A 82 1.52 -3.36 21.07
CA ASN A 82 1.87 -2.44 22.16
C ASN A 82 0.70 -2.22 23.13
N TRP A 83 0.00 -3.29 23.53
CA TRP A 83 -1.02 -3.24 24.57
C TRP A 83 -0.41 -3.73 25.90
N ASP A 84 0.10 -2.78 26.68
CA ASP A 84 0.24 -2.89 28.14
C ASP A 84 -0.76 -1.92 28.80
#